data_AF-A0A7H4MHT5-F1
#
_entry.id   AF-A0A7H4MHT5-F1
#
_cell.length_a   1.000
_cell.length_b   1.000
_cell.length_c   1.000
_cell.angle_alpha   90.00
_cell.angle_beta   90.00
_cell.angle_gamma   90.00
#
_symmetry.space_group_name_H-M   'P 1'
#
loop_
_entity.id
_entity.type
_entity.pdbx_description
1 polymer ?
#
loop_
_entity_poly.entity_id
_entity_poly.type
_entity_poly.pdbx_seq_one_letter_code
_entity_poly.pdbx_strand_id
1 'polypeptide(L)'
;MLYAVLTQRDGQADASAEPASAILKRSLTLSLTNPKAILFYVSFFVQFIDVNAKAPGVAFFILALTLEVISFCYMSFLILSGSFVTRYVKTRKKLAKLGNSLIGLVFVGFAARLATLQS
;
A
#
# COMPACT_ATOMS: atom_id res chain seq x y z
N MET A 1 -12.74 11.33 27.53
CA MET A 1 -12.05 10.80 26.34
C MET A 1 -10.98 9.76 26.66
N LEU A 2 -10.13 9.93 27.68
CA LEU A 2 -9.09 8.96 28.04
C LEU A 2 -9.64 7.57 28.44
N TYR A 3 -10.76 7.54 29.17
CA TYR A 3 -11.39 6.31 29.63
C TYR A 3 -11.92 5.43 28.48
N ALA A 4 -12.44 6.04 27.42
CA ALA A 4 -12.95 5.35 26.24
C ALA A 4 -11.83 4.66 25.45
N VAL A 5 -10.64 5.28 25.37
CA VAL A 5 -9.46 4.69 24.72
C VAL A 5 -8.93 3.47 25.48
N LEU A 6 -9.01 3.49 26.82
CA LEU A 6 -8.56 2.37 27.66
C LEU A 6 -9.54 1.20 27.61
N THR A 7 -10.85 1.44 27.67
CA THR A 7 -11.88 0.39 27.57
C THR A 7 -12.02 -0.20 26.17
N GLN A 8 -11.77 0.59 25.12
CA GLN A 8 -11.78 0.10 23.74
C GLN A 8 -10.58 -0.82 23.43
N ARG A 9 -9.47 -0.67 24.17
CA ARG A 9 -8.27 -1.51 24.05
C ARG A 9 -8.48 -2.91 24.63
N ASP A 10 -9.30 -3.03 25.67
CA ASP A 10 -9.68 -4.33 26.26
C ASP A 10 -10.71 -5.07 25.40
N GLY A 11 -11.62 -4.36 24.72
CA GLY A 11 -12.58 -4.94 23.78
C GLY A 11 -12.01 -5.35 22.40
N GLN A 12 -10.78 -4.94 22.09
CA GLN A 12 -10.11 -5.29 20.82
C GLN A 12 -9.27 -6.57 20.93
N ALA A 13 -9.07 -7.08 22.15
CA ALA A 13 -8.36 -8.34 22.41
C ALA A 13 -9.19 -9.59 22.02
N ASP A 14 -10.51 -9.44 21.86
CA ASP A 14 -11.44 -10.50 21.42
C ASP A 14 -11.91 -10.31 19.96
N ALA A 15 -11.07 -9.70 19.12
CA ALA A 15 -11.26 -9.76 17.67
C ALA A 15 -10.95 -11.20 17.20
N SER A 16 -11.96 -12.06 17.27
CA SER A 16 -12.00 -13.33 16.53
C SER A 16 -11.39 -13.09 15.15
N ALA A 17 -10.25 -13.74 14.90
CA ALA A 17 -9.47 -13.51 13.68
C ALA A 17 -10.41 -13.68 12.48
N GLU A 18 -10.72 -12.57 11.79
CA GLU A 18 -11.61 -12.62 10.64
C GLU A 18 -11.09 -13.72 9.69
N PRO A 19 -11.97 -14.59 9.19
CA PRO A 19 -11.54 -15.65 8.29
C PRO A 19 -10.83 -15.01 7.10
N ALA A 20 -9.68 -15.57 6.69
CA ALA A 20 -8.87 -15.01 5.60
C ALA A 20 -9.69 -14.78 4.31
N SER A 21 -10.73 -15.60 4.09
CA SER A 21 -11.67 -15.44 2.99
C SER A 21 -12.52 -14.16 3.07
N ALA A 22 -12.90 -13.71 4.26
CA ALA A 22 -13.61 -12.44 4.45
C ALA A 22 -12.70 -11.25 4.16
N ILE A 23 -11.44 -11.30 4.62
CA ILE A 23 -10.43 -10.28 4.34
C ILE A 23 -10.17 -10.20 2.83
N LEU A 24 -9.93 -11.35 2.18
CA LEU A 24 -9.70 -11.40 0.72
C LEU A 24 -10.90 -10.84 -0.06
N LYS A 25 -12.13 -11.25 0.28
CA LYS A 25 -13.34 -10.73 -0.37
C LYS A 25 -13.44 -9.21 -0.20
N ARG A 26 -13.22 -8.70 1.00
CA ARG A 26 -13.28 -7.26 1.29
C ARG A 26 -12.21 -6.49 0.52
N SER A 27 -10.95 -6.94 0.59
CA SER A 27 -9.82 -6.31 -0.10
C SER A 27 -9.98 -6.35 -1.62
N LEU A 28 -10.50 -7.46 -2.17
CA LEU A 28 -10.77 -7.60 -3.59
C LEU A 28 -11.89 -6.66 -4.03
N THR A 29 -13.03 -6.66 -3.32
CA THR A 29 -14.14 -5.74 -3.61
C THR A 29 -13.69 -4.29 -3.53
N LEU A 30 -12.95 -3.90 -2.49
CA LEU A 30 -12.46 -2.53 -2.34
C LEU A 30 -11.49 -2.14 -3.46
N SER A 31 -10.63 -3.07 -3.89
CA SER A 31 -9.68 -2.83 -4.98
C SER A 31 -10.37 -2.74 -6.34
N LEU A 32 -11.30 -3.66 -6.63
CA LEU A 32 -12.07 -3.68 -7.88
C LEU A 32 -13.05 -2.52 -8.00
N THR A 33 -13.55 -2.00 -6.89
CA THR A 33 -14.45 -0.83 -6.87
C THR A 33 -13.71 0.51 -6.82
N ASN A 34 -12.37 0.53 -6.86
CA ASN A 34 -11.58 1.76 -6.83
C ASN A 34 -11.50 2.41 -8.23
N PRO A 35 -12.32 3.45 -8.52
CA PRO A 35 -12.35 4.04 -9.86
C PRO A 35 -11.04 4.74 -10.21
N LYS A 36 -10.29 5.24 -9.21
CA LYS A 36 -9.02 5.92 -9.44
C LYS A 36 -7.98 4.97 -10.04
N ALA A 37 -7.90 3.75 -9.51
CA ALA A 37 -6.97 2.73 -10.02
C ALA A 37 -7.36 2.30 -11.44
N ILE A 38 -8.65 2.06 -11.68
CA ILE A 38 -9.16 1.69 -13.01
C ILE A 38 -8.86 2.79 -14.03
N LEU A 39 -9.22 4.03 -13.73
CA LEU A 39 -9.00 5.17 -14.63
C LEU A 39 -7.51 5.39 -14.91
N PHE A 40 -6.64 5.18 -13.91
CA PHE A 40 -5.20 5.22 -14.11
C PHE A 40 -4.72 4.16 -15.12
N TYR A 41 -5.08 2.89 -14.91
CA TYR A 41 -4.66 1.81 -15.81
C TYR A 41 -5.23 1.95 -17.22
N VAL A 42 -6.52 2.30 -17.35
CA VAL A 42 -7.15 2.51 -18.67
C VAL A 42 -6.47 3.68 -19.40
N SER A 43 -6.24 4.81 -18.72
CA SER A 43 -5.59 5.98 -19.32
C SER A 43 -4.14 5.69 -19.71
N PHE A 44 -3.44 4.85 -18.97
CA PHE A 44 -2.10 4.40 -19.31
C PHE A 44 -2.15 3.45 -20.52
N PHE A 45 -3.03 2.45 -20.53
CA PHE A 45 -3.10 1.45 -21.60
C PHE A 45 -3.49 2.03 -22.96
N VAL A 46 -4.46 2.93 -23.00
CA VAL A 46 -4.90 3.56 -24.26
C VAL A 46 -3.76 4.35 -24.94
N GLN A 47 -2.73 4.78 -24.21
CA GLN A 47 -1.55 5.43 -24.80
C GLN A 47 -0.65 4.47 -25.59
N PHE A 48 -0.71 3.16 -25.32
CA PHE A 48 0.15 2.16 -25.94
C PHE A 48 -0.60 1.20 -26.88
N ILE A 49 -1.93 1.30 -26.94
CA ILE A 49 -2.78 0.38 -27.70
C ILE A 49 -3.45 1.13 -28.86
N ASP A 50 -3.32 0.60 -30.07
CA ASP A 50 -4.13 1.04 -31.19
C ASP A 50 -5.58 0.55 -31.01
N VAL A 51 -6.47 1.51 -30.74
CA VAL A 51 -7.90 1.26 -30.53
C VAL A 51 -8.64 0.83 -31.79
N ASN A 52 -8.04 0.99 -32.98
CA ASN A 52 -8.64 0.61 -34.27
C ASN A 52 -8.24 -0.79 -34.74
N ALA A 53 -7.39 -1.49 -33.99
CA ALA A 53 -6.99 -2.86 -34.31
C ALA A 53 -8.19 -3.83 -34.27
N LYS A 54 -8.14 -4.92 -35.05
CA LYS A 54 -9.21 -5.95 -35.07
C LYS A 54 -9.46 -6.61 -33.70
N ALA A 55 -8.47 -6.65 -32.81
CA ALA A 55 -8.57 -7.32 -31.52
C ALA A 55 -7.79 -6.57 -30.42
N PRO A 56 -8.27 -5.40 -29.95
CA PRO A 56 -7.55 -4.57 -28.97
C PRO A 56 -7.43 -5.28 -27.61
N GLY A 57 -8.38 -6.16 -27.26
CA GLY A 57 -8.37 -6.90 -25.99
C GLY A 57 -7.11 -7.73 -25.75
N VAL A 58 -6.46 -8.22 -26.82
CA VAL A 58 -5.20 -8.97 -26.70
C VAL A 58 -4.06 -8.06 -26.25
N ALA A 59 -3.97 -6.84 -26.79
CA ALA A 59 -2.97 -5.87 -26.39
C ALA A 59 -3.18 -5.42 -24.93
N PHE A 60 -4.43 -5.21 -24.52
CA PHE A 60 -4.80 -4.95 -23.13
C PHE A 60 -4.36 -6.08 -22.20
N PHE A 61 -4.59 -7.34 -22.59
CA PHE A 61 -4.21 -8.51 -21.80
C PHE A 61 -2.68 -8.64 -21.64
N ILE A 62 -1.92 -8.47 -22.73
CA ILE A 62 -0.45 -8.52 -22.68
C ILE A 62 0.10 -7.41 -21.78
N LEU A 63 -0.43 -6.20 -21.91
CA LEU A 63 0.05 -5.06 -21.13
C LEU A 63 -0.32 -5.18 -19.64
N ALA A 64 -1.54 -5.66 -19.35
CA ALA A 64 -1.96 -5.97 -17.98
C ALA A 64 -1.08 -7.06 -17.36
N LEU A 65 -0.81 -8.15 -18.08
CA LEU A 65 0.05 -9.23 -17.59
C LEU A 65 1.49 -8.75 -17.35
N THR A 66 2.01 -7.91 -18.24
CA THR A 66 3.35 -7.32 -18.10
C THR A 66 3.44 -6.46 -16.84
N LEU A 67 2.46 -5.58 -16.61
CA LEU A 67 2.42 -4.77 -15.39
C LEU A 67 2.25 -5.62 -14.13
N GLU A 68 1.44 -6.68 -14.19
CA GLU A 68 1.23 -7.58 -13.05
C GLU A 68 2.52 -8.31 -12.68
N VAL A 69 3.26 -8.84 -13.66
CA VAL A 69 4.56 -9.50 -13.43
C VAL A 69 5.56 -8.53 -12.80
N ILE A 70 5.68 -7.32 -13.34
CA ILE A 70 6.58 -6.30 -12.78
C ILE A 70 6.17 -5.95 -11.35
N SER A 71 4.87 -5.74 -11.11
CA SER A 71 4.32 -5.41 -9.79
C SER A 71 4.55 -6.52 -8.78
N PHE A 72 4.32 -7.77 -9.17
CA PHE A 72 4.55 -8.94 -8.35
C PHE A 72 6.03 -9.10 -7.99
N CYS A 73 6.93 -8.96 -8.97
CA CYS A 73 8.38 -8.99 -8.74
C CYS A 73 8.81 -7.86 -7.80
N TYR A 74 8.32 -6.64 -8.02
CA TYR A 74 8.65 -5.48 -7.20
C TYR A 74 8.15 -5.64 -5.75
N MET A 75 6.89 -6.04 -5.57
CA MET A 75 6.34 -6.28 -4.23
C MET A 75 7.05 -7.42 -3.51
N SER A 76 7.34 -8.52 -4.21
CA SER A 76 8.12 -9.62 -3.66
C SER A 76 9.51 -9.16 -3.21
N PHE A 77 10.20 -8.38 -4.05
CA PHE A 77 11.49 -7.80 -3.72
C PHE A 77 11.40 -6.89 -2.48
N LEU A 78 10.39 -6.02 -2.39
CA LEU A 78 10.17 -5.17 -1.22
C LEU A 78 9.89 -5.96 0.06
N ILE A 79 9.07 -7.02 -0.02
CA ILE A 79 8.74 -7.86 1.15
C ILE A 79 9.99 -8.59 1.64
N LEU A 80 10.74 -9.23 0.74
CA LEU A 80 11.94 -9.99 1.09
C LEU A 80 13.05 -9.08 1.61
N SER A 81 13.36 -8.00 0.89
CA SER A 81 14.37 -7.03 1.31
C SER A 81 13.97 -6.32 2.61
N GLY A 82 12.70 -5.92 2.75
CA GLY A 82 12.17 -5.29 3.96
C GLY A 82 12.25 -6.21 5.18
N SER A 83 11.94 -7.50 5.02
CA SER A 83 12.09 -8.50 6.08
C SER A 83 13.56 -8.66 6.50
N PHE A 84 14.46 -8.75 5.51
CA PHE A 84 15.90 -8.86 5.76
C PHE A 84 16.46 -7.63 6.49
N VAL A 85 16.16 -6.42 6.00
CA VAL A 85 16.57 -5.16 6.61
C VAL A 85 16.00 -5.05 8.03
N THR A 86 14.73 -5.38 8.22
CA THR A 86 14.10 -5.35 9.56
C THR A 86 14.80 -6.29 10.53
N ARG A 87 15.16 -7.50 10.10
CA ARG A 87 15.90 -8.46 10.94
C ARG A 87 17.28 -7.94 11.32
N TYR A 88 17.99 -7.29 10.39
CA TYR A 88 19.30 -6.69 10.61
C TYR A 88 19.25 -5.44 11.50
N VAL A 89 18.26 -4.58 11.29
CA VAL A 89 18.06 -3.36 12.09
C VAL A 89 17.61 -3.70 13.52
N LYS A 90 16.79 -4.75 13.70
CA LYS A 90 16.40 -5.25 15.04
C LYS A 90 17.60 -5.73 15.87
N THR A 91 18.64 -6.26 15.24
CA THR A 91 19.87 -6.64 15.94
C THR A 91 20.68 -5.43 16.41
N ARG A 92 20.47 -4.24 15.83
CA ARG A 92 21.17 -2.99 16.14
C ARG A 92 20.19 -1.93 16.67
N LYS A 93 19.83 -2.02 17.97
CA LYS A 93 18.87 -1.11 18.65
C LYS A 93 19.10 0.40 18.40
N LYS A 94 20.36 0.85 18.29
CA LYS A 94 20.69 2.26 17.99
C LYS A 94 20.25 2.68 16.58
N LEU A 95 20.40 1.80 15.59
CA LEU A 95 20.05 2.07 14.20
C LEU A 95 18.52 2.13 14.03
N ALA A 96 17.80 1.22 14.69
CA ALA A 96 16.34 1.24 14.74
C ALA A 96 15.81 2.55 15.36
N LYS A 97 16.43 3.01 16.46
CA LYS A 97 16.07 4.28 17.12
C LYS A 97 16.32 5.48 16.20
N LEU A 98 17.47 5.54 15.53
CA LEU A 98 17.80 6.62 14.59
C LEU A 98 16.80 6.65 13.42
N GLY A 99 16.49 5.50 12.82
CA GLY A 99 15.50 5.40 11.74
C GLY A 99 14.13 5.93 12.16
N ASN A 100 13.62 5.49 13.31
CA ASN A 100 12.34 5.99 13.82
C ASN A 100 12.38 7.49 14.15
N SER A 101 13.48 8.00 14.71
CA SER A 101 13.62 9.43 15.00
C SER A 101 13.65 10.28 13.72
N LEU A 102 14.34 9.82 12.67
CA LEU A 102 14.36 10.51 11.37
C LEU A 102 12.97 10.56 10.73
N ILE A 103 12.25 9.43 10.73
CA ILE A 103 10.88 9.37 10.23
C ILE A 103 9.98 10.33 11.00
N GLY A 104 10.07 10.34 12.33
CA GLY A 104 9.34 11.28 13.19
C GLY A 104 9.65 12.74 12.86
N LEU A 105 10.93 13.07 12.65
CA LEU A 105 11.37 14.43 12.31
C LEU A 105 10.82 14.87 10.95
N VAL A 106 10.81 13.99 9.95
CA VAL A 106 10.20 14.25 8.64
C VAL A 106 8.70 14.52 8.78
N PHE A 107 7.98 13.74 9.59
CA PHE A 107 6.55 13.99 9.84
C PHE A 107 6.28 15.32 10.53
N VAL A 108 7.09 15.68 11.54
CA VAL A 108 7.00 17.00 12.18
C VAL A 108 7.27 18.11 11.16
N GLY A 109 8.26 17.94 10.27
CA GLY A 109 8.54 18.88 9.19
C GLY A 109 7.38 19.02 8.20
N PHE A 110 6.75 17.92 7.80
CA PHE A 110 5.55 17.95 6.95
C PHE A 110 4.38 18.63 7.64
N ALA A 111 4.13 18.33 8.92
CA ALA A 111 3.06 18.95 9.70
C ALA A 111 3.27 20.47 9.86
N ALA A 112 4.50 20.89 10.16
CA ALA A 112 4.86 22.31 10.24
C ALA A 112 4.64 23.01 8.90
N ARG A 113 5.10 22.41 7.79
CA ARG A 113 4.88 22.97 6.44
C ARG A 113 3.41 23.07 6.09
N LEU A 114 2.61 22.05 6.44
CA LEU A 114 1.17 22.06 6.22
C LEU A 114 0.49 23.18 7.03
N ALA A 115 0.86 23.34 8.30
CA ALA A 115 0.33 24.38 9.15
C ALA A 115 0.64 25.79 8.61
N THR A 116 1.86 26.03 8.10
CA THR A 116 2.24 27.32 7.51
C THR A 116 1.63 27.59 6.14
N LEU A 117 1.18 26.56 5.41
CA LEU A 117 0.48 26.70 4.14
C LEU A 117 -1.04 26.83 4.31
N GLN A 118 -1.57 26.45 5.48
CA GLN A 118 -2.97 26.61 5.86
C GLN A 118 -3.24 27.86 6.73
N SER A 119 -2.19 28.60 7.13
CA SER A 119 -2.24 29.89 7.83
C SER A 119 -2.06 31.06 6.86
#